data_AF-A0A1G7BE11-F1
#
_entry.id   AF-A0A1G7BE11-F1
#
_cell.length_a   1.000
_cell.length_b   1.000
_cell.length_c   1.000
_cell.angle_alpha   90.00
_cell.angle_beta   90.00
_cell.angle_gamma   90.00
#
_symmetry.space_group_name_H-M   'P 1'
#
loop_
_entity.id
_entity.type
_entity.pdbx_description
1 polymer ?
#
loop_
_entity_poly.entity_id
_entity_poly.type
_entity_poly.pdbx_seq_one_letter_code
_entity_poly.pdbx_strand_id
1 'polypeptide(L)'
;MKRNGILLKSTVIAALIAAPVAPVLAQTAPESATETAPEAAPMQAAPEAPAADFSEAQLTSFIDAAMQVQDVQEDYAARIDGTAEPEGKQALVQEAQQEMASAVEETEGMDVQTYNQISAAAQADPELNERLLAMLQTKQQDGAGATMTE
;
A
#
# COMPACT_ATOMS: atom_id res chain seq x y z
N MET A 1 -0.26 11.73 44.24
CA MET A 1 -0.54 10.57 45.12
C MET A 1 -2.03 10.52 45.44
N LYS A 2 -2.71 9.44 45.05
CA LYS A 2 -3.74 8.74 45.84
C LYS A 2 -4.20 7.52 45.03
N ARG A 3 -3.71 6.37 45.47
CA ARG A 3 -4.21 5.05 45.11
C ARG A 3 -5.47 4.83 45.92
N ASN A 4 -6.57 4.50 45.26
CA ASN A 4 -7.70 3.87 45.91
C ASN A 4 -7.85 2.47 45.33
N GLY A 5 -7.23 1.49 46.02
CA GLY A 5 -7.89 0.20 46.18
C GLY A 5 -9.23 0.43 46.89
N ILE A 6 -10.18 -0.49 46.89
CA ILE A 6 -9.99 -1.84 47.41
C ILE A 6 -11.34 -2.59 47.25
N LEU A 7 -11.25 -3.92 47.10
CA LEU A 7 -12.22 -4.96 47.48
C LEU A 7 -13.60 -4.99 46.79
N LEU A 8 -13.91 -6.10 46.13
CA LEU A 8 -15.09 -6.91 46.44
C LEU A 8 -14.87 -8.35 45.91
N LYS A 9 -14.42 -9.26 46.78
CA LYS A 9 -15.20 -10.40 47.32
C LYS A 9 -15.43 -11.54 46.31
N SER A 10 -14.65 -12.60 46.49
CA SER A 10 -14.80 -13.93 45.91
C SER A 10 -16.21 -14.50 46.10
N THR A 11 -16.72 -15.22 45.10
CA THR A 11 -17.45 -16.46 45.33
C THR A 11 -17.18 -17.38 44.14
N VAL A 12 -16.46 -18.47 44.42
CA VAL A 12 -16.31 -19.62 43.54
C VAL A 12 -17.64 -20.38 43.57
N ILE A 13 -18.26 -20.57 42.41
CA ILE A 13 -19.26 -21.64 42.25
C ILE A 13 -18.73 -22.55 41.16
N ALA A 14 -18.14 -23.65 41.60
CA ALA A 14 -17.85 -24.81 40.77
C ALA A 14 -19.16 -25.55 40.52
N ALA A 15 -19.54 -25.70 39.24
CA ALA A 15 -20.52 -26.69 38.83
C ALA A 15 -19.94 -27.48 37.65
N LEU A 16 -19.31 -28.61 37.99
CA LEU A 16 -18.99 -29.70 37.09
C LEU A 16 -20.29 -30.35 36.62
N ILE A 17 -20.63 -30.20 35.34
CA ILE A 17 -21.54 -31.13 34.67
C ILE A 17 -20.87 -31.56 33.37
N ALA A 18 -20.35 -32.80 33.39
CA ALA A 18 -19.94 -33.50 32.20
C ALA A 18 -21.20 -34.02 31.48
N ALA A 19 -21.39 -33.61 30.23
CA ALA A 19 -22.35 -34.24 29.32
C ALA A 19 -21.73 -34.37 27.93
N PRO A 20 -21.82 -35.54 27.28
CA PRO A 20 -21.29 -35.76 25.94
C PRO A 20 -22.32 -35.28 24.91
N VAL A 21 -21.89 -34.43 23.97
CA VAL A 21 -22.70 -34.12 22.78
C VAL A 21 -22.01 -34.69 21.53
N ALA A 22 -22.59 -35.77 21.04
CA ALA A 22 -22.37 -36.30 19.70
C ALA A 22 -23.16 -35.47 18.65
N PRO A 23 -22.80 -35.52 17.37
CA PRO A 23 -23.06 -34.43 16.41
C PRO A 23 -24.29 -34.69 15.53
N VAL A 24 -25.23 -33.74 15.43
CA VAL A 24 -26.17 -33.63 14.28
C VAL A 24 -26.57 -32.16 14.03
N LEU A 25 -26.00 -31.62 12.94
CA LEU A 25 -26.58 -30.83 11.84
C LEU A 25 -27.62 -29.70 12.13
N ALA A 26 -27.10 -28.47 12.09
CA ALA A 26 -27.64 -27.25 11.47
C ALA A 26 -29.05 -26.72 11.86
N GLN A 27 -29.09 -25.70 12.73
CA GLN A 27 -29.41 -24.30 12.34
C GLN A 27 -29.41 -23.32 13.54
N THR A 28 -28.75 -22.18 13.30
CA THR A 28 -28.85 -20.86 13.95
C THR A 28 -28.29 -20.62 15.36
N ALA A 29 -27.20 -19.82 15.37
CA ALA A 29 -26.69 -18.88 16.39
C ALA A 29 -25.68 -19.40 17.45
N PRO A 30 -24.40 -19.01 17.33
CA PRO A 30 -23.53 -18.76 18.47
C PRO A 30 -23.34 -17.25 18.69
N GLU A 31 -23.73 -16.83 19.90
CA GLU A 31 -23.42 -15.55 20.53
C GLU A 31 -21.93 -15.48 20.87
N SER A 32 -21.30 -14.41 20.39
CA SER A 32 -20.11 -13.69 20.86
C SER A 32 -19.34 -14.22 22.08
N ALA A 33 -18.15 -14.78 21.81
CA ALA A 33 -17.01 -14.67 22.70
C ALA A 33 -16.07 -13.57 22.16
N THR A 34 -16.04 -12.42 22.83
CA THR A 34 -15.15 -11.30 22.52
C THR A 34 -13.72 -11.66 22.93
N GLU A 35 -12.95 -12.15 21.96
CA GLU A 35 -11.50 -12.17 21.97
C GLU A 35 -11.03 -10.85 21.33
N THR A 36 -10.51 -9.92 22.12
CA THR A 36 -9.90 -8.68 21.61
C THR A 36 -8.49 -8.98 21.14
N ALA A 37 -8.39 -9.61 19.97
CA ALA A 37 -7.22 -9.53 19.11
C ALA A 37 -7.26 -8.17 18.38
N PRO A 38 -6.10 -7.53 18.12
CA PRO A 38 -6.10 -6.36 17.25
C PRO A 38 -6.66 -6.78 15.90
N GLU A 39 -7.76 -6.14 15.53
CA GLU A 39 -8.40 -6.22 14.22
C GLU A 39 -7.35 -5.80 13.18
N ALA A 40 -6.60 -6.78 12.70
CA ALA A 40 -5.90 -6.67 11.44
C ALA A 40 -7.01 -6.44 10.42
N ALA A 41 -7.11 -5.20 9.95
CA ALA A 41 -7.89 -4.87 8.76
C ALA A 41 -7.61 -5.96 7.72
N PRO A 42 -8.63 -6.43 6.98
CA PRO A 42 -8.40 -7.38 5.90
C PRO A 42 -7.39 -6.74 4.96
N MET A 43 -6.14 -7.19 5.08
CA MET A 43 -5.10 -6.96 4.10
C MET A 43 -5.65 -7.67 2.89
N GLN A 44 -6.35 -6.92 2.02
CA GLN A 44 -6.73 -7.37 0.70
C GLN A 44 -5.47 -8.02 0.16
N ALA A 45 -5.51 -9.35 0.02
CA ALA A 45 -4.45 -10.10 -0.60
C ALA A 45 -4.23 -9.40 -1.93
N ALA A 46 -3.12 -8.66 -2.05
CA ALA A 46 -2.69 -8.14 -3.32
C ALA A 46 -2.68 -9.36 -4.24
N PRO A 47 -3.35 -9.32 -5.40
CA PRO A 47 -3.30 -10.44 -6.33
C PRO A 47 -1.83 -10.82 -6.47
N GLU A 48 -1.51 -12.08 -6.19
CA GLU A 48 -0.17 -12.62 -6.41
C GLU A 48 0.13 -12.34 -7.88
N ALA A 49 0.91 -11.29 -8.12
CA ALA A 49 1.32 -10.94 -9.47
C ALA A 49 2.05 -12.18 -9.97
N PRO A 50 1.71 -12.71 -11.15
CA PRO A 50 2.55 -13.73 -11.76
C PRO A 50 3.99 -13.22 -11.74
N ALA A 51 4.97 -14.11 -11.55
CA ALA A 51 6.36 -13.77 -11.75
C ALA A 51 6.51 -13.32 -13.21
N ALA A 52 6.27 -12.02 -13.43
CA ALA A 52 6.24 -11.40 -14.73
C ALA A 52 7.67 -11.00 -14.99
N ASP A 53 8.32 -11.73 -15.89
CA ASP A 53 9.59 -11.31 -16.44
C ASP A 53 9.35 -10.02 -17.25
N PHE A 54 9.68 -8.89 -16.65
CA PHE A 54 9.60 -7.59 -17.31
C PHE A 54 10.82 -7.39 -18.21
N SER A 55 10.58 -6.90 -19.43
CA SER A 55 11.67 -6.55 -20.35
C SER A 55 12.44 -5.31 -19.89
N GLU A 56 13.69 -5.16 -20.31
CA GLU A 56 14.49 -3.97 -20.01
C GLU A 56 13.87 -2.68 -20.52
N ALA A 57 13.20 -2.74 -21.68
CA ALA A 57 12.45 -1.61 -22.21
C ALA A 57 11.30 -1.21 -21.27
N GLN A 58 10.52 -2.18 -20.76
CA GLN A 58 9.44 -1.89 -19.80
C GLN A 58 9.97 -1.36 -18.47
N LEU A 59 11.09 -1.89 -17.97
CA LEU A 59 11.72 -1.36 -16.75
C LEU A 59 12.24 0.06 -16.98
N THR A 60 12.76 0.38 -18.17
CA THR A 60 13.18 1.75 -18.53
C THR A 60 11.98 2.69 -18.58
N SER A 61 10.93 2.32 -19.33
CA SER A 61 9.67 3.07 -19.37
C SER A 61 9.06 3.24 -17.97
N PHE A 62 9.22 2.26 -17.09
CA PHE A 62 8.75 2.36 -15.71
C PHE A 62 9.49 3.45 -14.93
N ILE A 63 10.82 3.53 -15.09
CA ILE A 63 11.61 4.61 -14.49
C ILE A 63 11.19 5.97 -15.05
N ASP A 64 11.00 6.09 -16.37
CA ASP A 64 10.52 7.33 -17.00
C ASP A 64 9.14 7.74 -16.46
N ALA A 65 8.18 6.81 -16.39
CA ALA A 65 6.86 7.04 -15.81
C ALA A 65 6.94 7.42 -14.32
N ALA A 66 7.79 6.73 -13.53
CA ALA A 66 7.95 7.00 -12.11
C ALA A 66 8.52 8.40 -11.83
N MET A 67 9.43 8.89 -12.69
CA MET A 67 9.92 10.26 -12.61
C MET A 67 8.81 11.28 -12.88
N GLN A 68 7.99 11.08 -13.91
CA GLN A 68 6.87 11.98 -14.21
C GLN A 68 5.81 11.95 -13.10
N VAL A 69 5.49 10.78 -12.55
CA VAL A 69 4.58 10.63 -11.41
C VAL A 69 5.11 11.35 -10.17
N GLN A 70 6.42 11.29 -9.93
CA GLN A 70 7.08 12.02 -8.85
C GLN A 70 6.94 13.54 -9.03
N ASP A 71 7.16 14.07 -10.24
CA ASP A 71 7.00 15.50 -10.54
C ASP A 71 5.56 15.96 -10.29
N VAL A 72 4.56 15.18 -10.73
CA VAL A 72 3.14 15.44 -10.46
C VAL A 72 2.87 15.44 -8.95
N GLN A 73 3.39 14.44 -8.22
CA GLN A 73 3.21 14.35 -6.78
C GLN A 73 3.77 15.59 -6.05
N GLU A 74 4.94 16.06 -6.46
CA GLU A 74 5.59 17.24 -5.88
C GLU A 74 4.81 18.54 -6.16
N ASP A 75 4.35 18.73 -7.41
CA ASP A 75 3.51 19.88 -7.78
C ASP A 75 2.22 19.93 -6.95
N TYR A 76 1.49 18.81 -6.91
CA TYR A 76 0.23 18.74 -6.19
C TYR A 76 0.43 18.83 -4.67
N ALA A 77 1.52 18.28 -4.11
CA ALA A 77 1.85 18.45 -2.71
C ALA A 77 2.00 19.94 -2.33
N ALA A 78 2.69 20.72 -3.16
CA ALA A 78 2.84 22.17 -2.95
C ALA A 78 1.49 22.91 -3.05
N ARG A 79 0.64 22.53 -4.02
CA ARG A 79 -0.70 23.12 -4.19
C ARG A 79 -1.63 22.79 -3.03
N ILE A 80 -1.59 21.56 -2.53
CA ILE A 80 -2.39 21.10 -1.39
C ILE A 80 -1.97 21.80 -0.11
N ASP A 81 -0.66 21.95 0.13
CA ASP A 81 -0.14 22.66 1.30
C ASP A 81 -0.57 24.14 1.29
N GLY A 82 -0.52 24.77 0.11
CA GLY A 82 -0.96 26.16 -0.10
C GLY A 82 -2.48 26.37 -0.05
N THR A 83 -3.28 25.30 -0.05
CA THR A 83 -4.75 25.38 -0.03
C THR A 83 -5.24 25.29 1.42
N ALA A 84 -6.06 26.24 1.87
CA ALA A 84 -6.61 26.20 3.24
C ALA A 84 -7.88 25.33 3.34
N GLU A 85 -8.72 25.37 2.31
CA GLU A 85 -10.05 24.76 2.34
C GLU A 85 -9.99 23.23 2.16
N PRO A 86 -10.66 22.45 3.02
CA PRO A 86 -10.64 21.00 2.94
C PRO A 86 -11.21 20.47 1.62
N GLU A 87 -12.29 21.07 1.11
CA GLU A 87 -12.86 20.71 -0.19
C GLU A 87 -11.88 20.97 -1.34
N GLY A 88 -11.13 22.09 -1.29
CA GLY A 88 -10.08 22.39 -2.27
C GLY A 88 -8.94 21.38 -2.23
N LYS A 89 -8.51 20.96 -1.02
CA LYS A 89 -7.50 19.90 -0.87
C LYS A 89 -7.99 18.58 -1.46
N GLN A 90 -9.24 18.21 -1.22
CA GLN A 90 -9.81 16.98 -1.77
C GLN A 90 -9.91 17.01 -3.31
N ALA A 91 -10.25 18.16 -3.89
CA ALA A 91 -10.24 18.34 -5.34
C ALA A 91 -8.84 18.14 -5.92
N LEU A 92 -7.83 18.79 -5.33
CA LEU A 92 -6.44 18.64 -5.75
C LEU A 92 -5.93 17.20 -5.63
N VAL A 93 -6.33 16.46 -4.60
CA VAL A 93 -5.96 15.03 -4.47
C VAL A 93 -6.61 14.18 -5.57
N GLN A 94 -7.83 14.49 -6.01
CA GLN A 94 -8.46 13.78 -7.13
C GLN A 94 -7.82 14.15 -8.47
N GLU A 95 -7.53 15.43 -8.69
CA GLU A 95 -6.80 15.89 -9.88
C GLU A 95 -5.41 15.24 -9.93
N ALA A 96 -4.67 15.21 -8.82
CA ALA A 96 -3.38 14.53 -8.74
C ALA A 96 -3.47 13.05 -9.14
N GLN A 97 -4.50 12.33 -8.68
CA GLN A 97 -4.68 10.92 -9.05
C GLN A 97 -4.92 10.73 -10.55
N GLN A 98 -5.65 11.65 -11.19
CA GLN A 98 -5.87 11.61 -12.63
C GLN A 98 -4.58 11.93 -13.38
N GLU A 99 -3.87 12.99 -12.99
CA GLU A 99 -2.62 13.41 -13.63
C GLU A 99 -1.52 12.35 -13.46
N MET A 100 -1.43 11.71 -12.29
CA MET A 100 -0.49 10.61 -12.07
C MET A 100 -0.81 9.41 -12.98
N ALA A 101 -2.09 9.07 -13.17
CA ALA A 101 -2.47 8.01 -14.09
C ALA A 101 -2.14 8.38 -15.54
N SER A 102 -2.44 9.61 -15.96
CA SER A 102 -2.11 10.11 -17.29
C SER A 102 -0.61 10.13 -17.55
N ALA A 103 0.21 10.55 -16.58
CA ALA A 103 1.67 10.50 -16.70
C ALA A 103 2.22 9.09 -16.99
N VAL A 104 1.57 8.06 -16.42
CA VAL A 104 1.91 6.66 -16.71
C VAL A 104 1.45 6.24 -18.11
N GLU A 105 0.22 6.59 -18.50
CA GLU A 105 -0.36 6.25 -19.81
C GLU A 105 0.31 6.97 -20.98
N GLU A 106 0.83 8.18 -20.76
CA GLU A 106 1.57 8.97 -21.75
C GLU A 106 2.99 8.45 -21.97
N THR A 107 3.49 7.60 -21.08
CA THR A 107 4.83 7.02 -21.21
C THR A 107 4.82 5.86 -22.22
N GLU A 108 5.63 5.98 -23.27
CA GLU A 108 5.70 4.96 -24.32
C GLU A 108 6.05 3.57 -23.76
N GLY A 109 5.24 2.57 -24.11
CA GLY A 109 5.42 1.20 -23.66
C GLY A 109 4.99 0.94 -22.20
N MET A 110 4.30 1.89 -21.58
CA MET A 110 3.76 1.77 -20.23
C MET A 110 2.23 1.95 -20.22
N ASP A 111 1.59 1.27 -19.28
CA ASP A 111 0.17 1.41 -18.96
C ASP A 111 0.01 1.27 -17.44
N VAL A 112 -1.05 1.83 -16.87
CA VAL A 112 -1.33 1.82 -15.43
C VAL A 112 -1.26 0.39 -14.85
N GLN A 113 -1.77 -0.61 -15.56
CA GLN A 113 -1.72 -1.99 -15.09
C GLN A 113 -0.29 -2.54 -15.06
N THR A 114 0.53 -2.24 -16.06
CA THR A 114 1.92 -2.70 -16.12
C THR A 114 2.77 -1.99 -15.07
N TYR A 115 2.57 -0.69 -14.89
CA TYR A 115 3.22 0.11 -13.87
C TYR A 115 2.96 -0.43 -12.46
N ASN A 116 1.71 -0.75 -12.16
CA ASN A 116 1.33 -1.33 -10.86
C ASN A 116 1.92 -2.72 -10.66
N GLN A 117 2.00 -3.55 -11.71
CA GLN A 117 2.64 -4.87 -11.63
C GLN A 117 4.14 -4.76 -11.34
N ILE A 118 4.85 -3.87 -12.03
CA ILE A 118 6.29 -3.63 -11.79
C ILE A 118 6.49 -3.09 -10.36
N SER A 119 5.64 -2.15 -9.93
CA SER A 119 5.69 -1.59 -8.56
C SER A 119 5.47 -2.64 -7.48
N ALA A 120 4.50 -3.55 -7.67
CA ALA A 120 4.24 -4.63 -6.73
C ALA A 120 5.37 -5.66 -6.73
N ALA A 121 5.87 -6.02 -7.92
CA ALA A 121 7.01 -6.93 -8.05
C ALA A 121 8.26 -6.35 -7.38
N ALA A 122 8.57 -5.07 -7.58
CA ALA A 122 9.72 -4.40 -6.97
C ALA A 122 9.63 -4.29 -5.44
N GLN A 123 8.43 -4.38 -4.85
CA GLN A 123 8.25 -4.45 -3.40
C GLN A 123 8.44 -5.87 -2.86
N ALA A 124 8.10 -6.88 -3.66
CA ALA A 124 8.24 -8.29 -3.29
C ALA A 124 9.64 -8.86 -3.58
N ASP A 125 10.32 -8.32 -4.60
CA ASP A 125 11.60 -8.79 -5.10
C ASP A 125 12.70 -7.71 -4.91
N PRO A 126 13.61 -7.90 -3.95
CA PRO A 126 14.66 -6.93 -3.67
C PRO A 126 15.68 -6.82 -4.81
N GLU A 127 15.93 -7.87 -5.59
CA GLU A 127 16.88 -7.82 -6.71
C GLU A 127 16.33 -6.96 -7.85
N LEU A 128 15.02 -7.06 -8.12
CA LEU A 128 14.32 -6.17 -9.05
C LEU A 128 14.36 -4.72 -8.56
N ASN A 129 14.16 -4.49 -7.26
CA ASN A 129 14.26 -3.16 -6.68
C ASN A 129 15.65 -2.54 -6.88
N GLU A 130 16.71 -3.28 -6.55
CA GLU A 130 18.09 -2.84 -6.73
C GLU A 130 18.40 -2.55 -8.20
N ARG A 131 17.89 -3.37 -9.12
CA ARG A 131 18.03 -3.14 -10.57
C ARG A 131 17.36 -1.84 -11.00
N LEU A 132 16.12 -1.59 -10.58
CA LEU A 132 15.40 -0.35 -10.88
C LEU A 132 16.15 0.88 -10.36
N LEU A 133 16.68 0.81 -9.13
CA LEU A 133 17.49 1.87 -8.54
C LEU A 133 18.80 2.11 -9.31
N ALA A 134 19.46 1.06 -9.80
CA ALA A 134 20.66 1.18 -10.63
C ALA A 134 20.37 1.83 -12.00
N MET A 135 19.24 1.47 -12.62
CA MET A 135 18.78 2.08 -13.88
C MET A 135 18.48 3.58 -13.67
N LEU A 136 17.79 3.94 -12.59
CA LEU A 136 17.52 5.33 -12.24
C LEU A 136 18.81 6.14 -12.04
N GLN A 137 19.80 5.59 -11.31
CA GLN A 137 21.10 6.26 -11.12
C GLN A 137 21.86 6.44 -12.43
N THR A 138 21.86 5.42 -13.30
CA THR A 138 22.52 5.49 -14.62
C THR A 138 21.90 6.58 -15.47
N LYS A 139 20.57 6.68 -15.48
CA LYS A 139 19.83 7.69 -16.23
C LYS A 139 20.13 9.12 -15.75
N GLN A 140 20.26 9.32 -14.44
CA GLN A 140 20.68 10.60 -13.87
C GLN A 140 22.12 10.98 -14.25
N GLN A 141 23.02 10.00 -14.38
CA GLN A 141 24.40 10.23 -14.81
C GLN A 141 24.49 10.55 -16.31
N ASP A 142 23.67 9.90 -17.15
CA ASP A 142 23.62 10.16 -18.60
C ASP A 142 23.11 11.58 -18.90
N GLY A 143 22.08 12.03 -18.17
CA GLY A 143 21.61 13.43 -18.22
C GLY A 143 22.63 14.45 -17.72
N ALA A 144 23.47 14.08 -16.74
CA ALA A 144 24.54 14.94 -16.23
C ALA A 144 25.73 15.04 -17.20
N GLY A 145 25.99 14.00 -18.00
CA GLY A 145 27.06 14.00 -19.02
C GLY A 145 26.81 14.98 -20.19
N ALA A 146 25.54 15.23 -20.52
CA ALA A 146 25.15 16.14 -21.59
C ALA A 146 25.41 17.63 -21.28
N THR A 147 25.49 18.02 -20.00
CA THR A 147 25.62 19.44 -19.60
C THR A 147 27.06 19.94 -19.44
N MET A 148 28.07 19.08 -19.63
CA MET A 148 29.49 19.43 -19.41
C MET A 148 30.31 19.65 -20.71
N THR A 149 29.66 19.69 -21.87
CA THR A 149 30.36 19.82 -23.19
C THR A 149 30.01 21.10 -23.97
N GLU A 150 29.73 22.22 -23.30
CA GLU A 150 29.73 23.55 -23.95
C GLU A 150 30.70 24.54 -23.28
#